data_AF-A0A759P284-F1
#
_entry.id   AF-A0A759P284-F1
#
_cell.length_a   1.000
_cell.length_b   1.000
_cell.length_c   1.000
_cell.angle_alpha   90.00
_cell.angle_beta   90.00
_cell.angle_gamma   90.00
#
_symmetry.space_group_name_H-M   'P 1'
#
loop_
_entity.id
_entity.type
_entity.pdbx_description
1 polymer ?
#
loop_
_entity_poly.entity_id
_entity_poly.type
_entity_poly.pdbx_seq_one_letter_code
_entity_poly.pdbx_strand_id
1 'polypeptide(L)'
;MKKIVTLVALSIIITGCVSSGKVSVKREQLEHHRFVLESVNGKTVTGPELSFGEDMTVSGKMCNQFTGEGKLSDGELKVKNLAMTRMMCADPQLNALDGTLSELFS
;
A
#
# COMPACT_ATOMS: atom_id res chain seq x y z
N MET A 1 -45.35 12.96 -32.49
CA MET A 1 -43.89 12.83 -32.67
C MET A 1 -43.11 14.02 -32.06
N LYS A 2 -43.46 14.48 -30.85
CA LYS A 2 -42.81 15.63 -30.18
C LYS A 2 -42.45 15.39 -28.71
N LYS A 3 -42.92 14.26 -28.13
CA LYS A 3 -42.62 13.84 -26.75
C LYS A 3 -41.55 12.75 -26.63
N ILE A 4 -41.15 12.16 -27.76
CA ILE A 4 -40.11 11.11 -27.80
C ILE A 4 -38.71 11.74 -27.93
N VAL A 5 -38.64 12.95 -28.51
CA VAL A 5 -37.37 13.67 -28.72
C VAL A 5 -36.78 14.19 -27.39
N THR A 6 -37.61 14.39 -26.37
CA THR A 6 -37.18 14.91 -25.06
C THR A 6 -36.58 13.87 -24.12
N LEU A 7 -36.67 12.55 -24.42
CA LEU A 7 -36.22 11.50 -23.50
C LEU A 7 -34.82 10.94 -23.78
N VAL A 8 -34.17 11.35 -24.89
CA VAL A 8 -32.84 10.85 -25.29
C VAL A 8 -31.71 11.83 -24.93
N ALA A 9 -32.04 13.04 -24.50
CA ALA A 9 -31.05 14.09 -24.22
C ALA A 9 -30.45 14.06 -22.80
N LEU A 10 -30.82 13.10 -21.94
CA LEU A 10 -30.40 13.05 -20.53
C LEU A 10 -29.41 11.90 -20.19
N SER A 11 -28.93 11.14 -21.18
CA SER A 11 -28.06 9.97 -20.95
C SER A 11 -26.57 10.21 -21.23
N ILE A 12 -26.16 11.45 -21.45
CA ILE A 12 -24.77 11.86 -21.60
C ILE A 12 -24.58 12.81 -20.41
N ILE A 13 -23.87 12.48 -19.33
CA ILE A 13 -22.42 12.40 -19.23
C ILE A 13 -22.15 11.66 -17.90
N ILE A 14 -21.91 10.34 -17.93
CA ILE A 14 -21.18 9.66 -16.86
C ILE A 14 -19.82 9.25 -17.43
N THR A 15 -19.05 10.22 -17.92
CA THR A 15 -17.62 10.03 -18.13
C THR A 15 -16.95 10.18 -16.77
N GLY A 16 -16.83 9.07 -16.05
CA GLY A 16 -15.90 8.98 -14.94
C GLY A 16 -14.50 9.19 -15.51
N CYS A 17 -13.84 10.29 -15.13
CA CYS A 17 -12.45 10.51 -15.51
C CYS A 17 -11.60 9.51 -14.73
N VAL A 18 -11.34 8.34 -15.31
CA VAL A 18 -10.31 7.44 -14.80
C VAL A 18 -8.97 8.01 -15.27
N SER A 19 -8.20 8.56 -14.33
CA SER A 19 -6.81 8.94 -14.60
C SER A 19 -6.01 7.64 -14.77
N SER A 20 -6.03 7.06 -15.96
CA SER A 20 -5.19 5.92 -16.36
C SER A 20 -3.73 6.31 -16.61
N GLY A 21 -3.32 7.52 -16.19
CA GLY A 21 -1.91 7.88 -16.14
C GLY A 21 -1.20 6.91 -15.20
N LYS A 22 -0.10 6.32 -15.64
CA LYS A 22 0.79 5.56 -14.75
C LYS A 22 1.18 6.49 -13.61
N VAL A 23 0.51 6.35 -12.46
CA VAL A 23 0.85 7.10 -11.25
C VAL A 23 2.18 6.53 -10.78
N SER A 24 3.26 7.14 -11.27
CA SER A 24 4.61 6.81 -10.86
C SER A 24 4.81 7.42 -9.48
N VAL A 25 4.77 6.57 -8.46
CA VAL A 25 5.13 6.95 -7.09
C VAL A 25 6.59 7.40 -7.12
N LYS A 26 6.86 8.60 -6.61
CA LYS A 26 8.23 9.13 -6.48
C LYS A 26 8.75 8.92 -5.07
N ARG A 27 10.08 8.89 -4.91
CA ARG A 27 10.73 8.71 -3.60
C ARG A 27 10.30 9.76 -2.60
N GLU A 28 10.17 11.01 -3.03
CA GLU A 28 9.87 12.15 -2.17
C GLU A 28 8.44 12.08 -1.56
N GLN A 29 7.57 11.24 -2.14
CA GLN A 29 6.22 11.00 -1.61
C GLN A 29 6.20 9.90 -0.54
N LEU A 30 7.29 9.14 -0.41
CA LEU A 30 7.43 8.02 0.50
C LEU A 30 8.38 8.37 1.65
N GLU A 31 9.53 8.95 1.33
CA GLU A 31 10.55 9.33 2.31
C GLU A 31 10.00 10.32 3.32
N HIS A 32 10.39 10.16 4.58
CA HIS A 32 9.91 10.95 5.72
C HIS A 32 8.40 10.87 5.97
N HIS A 33 7.70 9.90 5.35
CA HIS A 33 6.29 9.62 5.60
C HIS A 33 6.13 8.30 6.34
N ARG A 34 5.13 8.28 7.23
CA ARG A 34 4.71 7.11 8.00
C ARG A 34 3.37 6.63 7.46
N PHE A 35 3.30 5.34 7.17
CA PHE A 35 2.12 4.67 6.68
C PHE A 35 1.64 3.67 7.74
N VAL A 36 0.35 3.70 8.04
CA VAL A 36 -0.28 2.78 8.99
C VAL A 36 -1.13 1.80 8.21
N LEU A 37 -1.00 0.52 8.53
CA LEU A 37 -1.77 -0.53 7.88
C LEU A 37 -3.20 -0.55 8.44
N GLU A 38 -4.17 -0.15 7.64
CA GLU A 38 -5.57 -0.09 8.06
C GLU A 38 -6.28 -1.44 7.92
N SER A 39 -5.98 -2.18 6.84
CA SER A 39 -6.61 -3.48 6.58
C SER A 39 -5.77 -4.39 5.71
N VAL A 40 -6.01 -5.70 5.85
CA VAL A 40 -5.44 -6.75 4.99
C VAL A 40 -6.58 -7.63 4.51
N ASN A 41 -6.75 -7.73 3.18
CA ASN A 41 -7.82 -8.49 2.54
C ASN A 41 -9.23 -8.15 3.10
N GLY A 42 -9.48 -6.87 3.37
CA GLY A 42 -10.75 -6.38 3.91
C GLY A 42 -10.93 -6.57 5.43
N LYS A 43 -9.96 -7.20 6.12
CA LYS A 43 -9.96 -7.32 7.58
C LYS A 43 -9.16 -6.19 8.21
N THR A 44 -9.78 -5.42 9.10
CA THR A 44 -9.12 -4.33 9.81
C THR A 44 -7.98 -4.84 10.69
N VAL A 45 -6.90 -4.08 10.70
CA VAL A 45 -5.74 -4.29 11.58
C VAL A 45 -5.43 -2.98 12.29
N THR A 46 -5.00 -3.05 13.54
CA THR A 46 -4.65 -1.87 14.34
C THR A 46 -3.23 -1.98 14.83
N GLY A 47 -2.40 -0.98 14.53
CA GLY A 47 -1.05 -0.86 15.08
C GLY A 47 0.08 -0.99 14.06
N PRO A 48 0.06 -1.95 13.11
CA PRO A 48 1.17 -2.12 12.19
C PRO A 48 1.44 -0.91 11.31
N GLU A 49 2.71 -0.69 11.06
CA GLU A 49 3.19 0.52 10.41
C GLU A 49 4.46 0.27 9.62
N LEU A 50 4.70 1.17 8.68
CA LEU A 50 5.87 1.19 7.83
C LEU A 50 6.26 2.64 7.53
N SER A 51 7.54 2.90 7.33
CA SER A 51 8.07 4.19 6.94
C SER A 51 9.27 4.03 6.02
N PHE A 52 9.53 5.07 5.24
CA PHE A 52 10.69 5.15 4.37
C PHE A 52 11.60 6.27 4.89
N GLY A 53 12.82 5.90 5.27
CA GLY A 53 13.87 6.83 5.68
C GLY A 53 14.73 7.29 4.50
N GLU A 54 15.88 7.86 4.82
CA GLU A 54 16.90 8.25 3.83
C GLU A 54 17.34 7.04 2.99
N ASP A 55 17.72 7.31 1.74
CA ASP A 55 18.14 6.31 0.75
C ASP A 55 17.12 5.17 0.56
N MET A 56 15.82 5.47 0.73
CA MET A 56 14.73 4.48 0.69
C MET A 56 14.88 3.32 1.70
N THR A 57 15.51 3.56 2.84
CA THR A 57 15.53 2.57 3.94
C THR A 57 14.11 2.30 4.41
N VAL A 58 13.63 1.06 4.28
CA VAL A 58 12.30 0.67 4.72
C VAL A 58 12.39 0.19 6.15
N SER A 59 11.56 0.72 7.03
CA SER A 59 11.46 0.25 8.41
C SER A 59 10.02 0.18 8.86
N GLY A 60 9.69 -0.72 9.78
CA GLY A 60 8.33 -0.84 10.27
C GLY A 60 8.17 -1.89 11.34
N LYS A 61 6.92 -2.11 11.72
CA LYS A 61 6.55 -3.09 12.73
C LYS A 61 5.21 -3.73 12.37
N MET A 62 5.18 -5.05 12.31
CA MET A 62 3.95 -5.84 12.25
C MET A 62 3.73 -6.48 13.63
N CYS A 63 4.20 -7.71 13.84
CA CYS A 63 4.53 -8.17 15.20
C CYS A 63 6.00 -7.87 15.50
N ASN A 64 6.88 -8.29 14.60
CA ASN A 64 8.31 -8.01 14.65
C ASN A 64 8.64 -6.66 14.05
N GLN A 65 9.72 -6.07 14.54
CA GLN A 65 10.32 -4.91 13.91
C GLN A 65 11.16 -5.39 12.73
N PHE A 66 11.06 -4.68 11.61
CA PHE A 66 11.80 -5.00 10.40
C PHE A 66 12.49 -3.76 9.83
N THR A 67 13.59 -4.01 9.10
CA THR A 67 14.32 -3.01 8.34
C THR A 67 14.87 -3.63 7.06
N GLY A 68 15.06 -2.82 6.02
CA GLY A 68 15.68 -3.26 4.76
C GLY A 68 15.93 -2.11 3.80
N GLU A 69 16.60 -2.42 2.69
CA GLU A 69 16.94 -1.45 1.64
C GLU A 69 15.87 -1.46 0.54
N GLY A 70 15.09 -0.38 0.44
CA GLY A 70 14.03 -0.24 -0.55
C GLY A 70 14.54 0.23 -1.92
N LYS A 71 13.97 -0.33 -2.98
CA LYS A 71 14.09 0.15 -4.35
C LYS A 71 12.73 0.25 -4.99
N LEU A 72 12.39 1.45 -5.46
CA LEU A 72 11.14 1.72 -6.16
C LEU A 72 11.41 1.81 -7.67
N SER A 73 10.74 0.99 -8.47
CA SER A 73 10.76 1.05 -9.94
C SER A 73 9.38 0.74 -10.49
N ASP A 74 8.87 1.57 -11.39
CA ASP A 74 7.58 1.33 -12.08
C ASP A 74 6.37 1.11 -11.15
N GLY A 75 6.42 1.69 -9.94
CA GLY A 75 5.37 1.51 -8.92
C GLY A 75 5.51 0.23 -8.08
N GLU A 76 6.56 -0.56 -8.31
CA GLU A 76 6.90 -1.75 -7.54
C GLU A 76 7.98 -1.41 -6.50
N LEU A 77 7.73 -1.78 -5.24
CA LEU A 77 8.70 -1.70 -4.15
C LEU A 77 9.38 -3.06 -3.97
N LYS A 78 10.71 -3.09 -4.13
CA LYS A 78 11.55 -4.24 -3.79
C LYS A 78 12.37 -3.91 -2.56
N VAL A 79 12.47 -4.83 -1.62
CA VAL A 79 13.27 -4.64 -0.41
C VAL A 79 14.39 -5.68 -0.39
N LYS A 80 15.62 -5.24 -0.15
CA LYS A 80 16.80 -6.11 0.00
C LYS A 80 17.27 -6.09 1.43
N ASN A 81 18.07 -7.11 1.80
CA ASN A 81 18.67 -7.22 3.12
C ASN A 81 17.64 -7.07 4.26
N LEU A 82 16.44 -7.63 4.05
CA LEU A 82 15.37 -7.58 5.04
C LEU A 82 15.84 -8.29 6.31
N ALA A 83 15.87 -7.54 7.41
CA ALA A 83 16.16 -8.04 8.74
C ALA A 83 14.93 -7.86 9.62
N MET A 84 14.61 -8.87 10.43
CA MET A 84 13.46 -8.87 11.33
C MET A 84 13.86 -9.39 12.71
N THR A 85 13.23 -8.88 13.76
CA THR A 85 13.32 -9.46 15.10
C THR A 85 12.60 -10.81 15.18
N ARG A 86 12.74 -11.53 16.30
CA ARG A 86 12.10 -12.84 16.54
C ARG A 86 11.29 -12.87 17.85
N MET A 87 10.33 -11.98 17.94
CA MET A 87 9.32 -11.92 18.99
C MET A 87 8.07 -12.68 18.56
N MET A 88 7.32 -13.18 19.54
CA MET A 88 6.00 -13.75 19.33
C MET A 88 4.98 -12.81 19.97
N CYS A 89 4.00 -12.37 19.19
CA CYS A 89 2.93 -11.50 19.67
C CYS A 89 1.74 -12.32 20.18
N ALA A 90 0.99 -11.75 21.12
CA ALA A 90 -0.25 -12.37 21.59
C ALA A 90 -1.33 -12.39 20.50
N ASP A 91 -1.32 -11.42 19.59
CA ASP A 91 -2.24 -11.40 18.45
C ASP A 91 -1.73 -12.31 17.33
N PRO A 92 -2.44 -13.42 17.00
CA PRO A 92 -2.04 -14.32 15.93
C PRO A 92 -2.05 -13.66 14.55
N GLN A 93 -2.87 -12.63 14.33
CA GLN A 93 -2.88 -11.89 13.07
C GLN A 93 -1.55 -11.15 12.87
N LEU A 94 -1.02 -10.52 13.91
CA LEU A 94 0.26 -9.80 13.80
C LEU A 94 1.43 -10.75 13.51
N ASN A 95 1.44 -11.95 14.11
CA ASN A 95 2.44 -12.97 13.79
C ASN A 95 2.33 -13.44 12.33
N ALA A 96 1.12 -13.60 11.81
CA ALA A 96 0.91 -14.00 10.42
C ALA A 96 1.41 -12.93 9.44
N LEU A 97 1.26 -11.64 9.78
CA LEU A 97 1.75 -10.54 8.95
C LEU A 97 3.26 -10.53 8.79
N ASP A 98 4.03 -10.98 9.79
CA ASP A 98 5.49 -11.11 9.63
C ASP A 98 5.86 -12.14 8.54
N GLY A 99 5.11 -13.23 8.44
CA GLY A 99 5.28 -14.25 7.40
C GLY A 99 4.93 -13.70 6.02
N THR A 100 3.79 -13.02 5.90
CA THR A 100 3.39 -12.35 4.65
C THR A 100 4.41 -11.30 4.22
N LEU A 101 4.95 -10.52 5.15
CA LEU A 101 5.97 -9.50 4.85
C LEU A 101 7.25 -10.14 4.31
N SER A 102 7.65 -11.29 4.87
CA SER A 102 8.82 -12.04 4.41
C SER A 102 8.62 -12.56 2.98
N GLU A 103 7.43 -13.03 2.61
CA GLU A 103 7.11 -13.50 1.25
C GLU A 103 7.02 -12.35 0.23
N LEU A 104 6.49 -11.19 0.64
CA LEU A 104 6.38 -10.01 -0.23
C LEU A 104 7.74 -9.40 -0.58
N PHE A 105 8.72 -9.53 0.32
CA PHE A 105 10.03 -8.89 0.21
C PHE A 105 11.18 -9.88 0.00
N SER A 106 10.88 -11.17 -0.17
CA SER A 106 11.86 -12.21 -0.55
C SER A 106 12.30 -12.12 -2.01
#